data_AF-A0A9X2XBE9-F1
#
_entry.id   AF-A0A9X2XBE9-F1
#
_cell.length_a   1.000
_cell.length_b   1.000
_cell.length_c   1.000
_cell.angle_alpha   90.00
_cell.angle_beta   90.00
_cell.angle_gamma   90.00
#
_symmetry.space_group_name_H-M   'P 1'
#
loop_
_entity.id
_entity.type
_entity.pdbx_description
1 polymer ?
#
loop_
_entity_poly.entity_id
_entity_poly.type
_entity_poly.pdbx_seq_one_letter_code
_entity_poly.pdbx_strand_id
1 'polypeptide(L)'
;MYNDLNRNGVLDANEPGISGARVHAGMGLDVTTNENGRYTVECAAKPDTRIVVRLDLPAPYKSTTPNPVVVRVSDEMSVLLFGAALDPMQLRLWDETFRPGSIKLTNSALADLEKVVSMLRDGRSEVEIIYAGAERNPTLVLGRIRFVEEIVSALWRAQGEHWSLRITRQWRVEEHPPSMLLREPRP
;
A
#
# COMPACT_ATOMS: atom_id res chain seq x y z
N MET A 1 -14.08 1.54 9.29
CA MET A 1 -13.02 1.57 8.28
C MET A 1 -11.68 1.57 8.97
N TYR A 2 -10.73 0.78 8.49
CA TYR A 2 -9.43 0.60 9.14
C TYR A 2 -8.30 0.65 8.13
N ASN A 3 -7.13 1.07 8.62
CA ASN A 3 -5.88 1.01 7.92
C ASN A 3 -5.38 -0.43 7.99
N ASP A 4 -5.57 -1.15 6.89
CA ASP A 4 -5.18 -2.54 6.72
C ASP A 4 -3.67 -2.60 6.56
N LEU A 5 -2.98 -2.61 7.69
CA LEU A 5 -1.53 -2.44 7.79
C LEU A 5 -0.79 -3.61 7.20
N ASN A 6 -1.39 -4.81 7.15
CA ASN A 6 -0.79 -6.01 6.60
C ASN A 6 -1.40 -6.44 5.25
N ARG A 7 -2.41 -5.70 4.78
CA ARG A 7 -3.11 -5.89 3.50
C ARG A 7 -3.83 -7.24 3.39
N ASN A 8 -4.32 -7.79 4.50
CA ASN A 8 -5.00 -9.09 4.54
C ASN A 8 -6.53 -8.99 4.30
N GLY A 9 -7.10 -7.78 4.26
CA GLY A 9 -8.52 -7.54 4.05
C GLY A 9 -9.41 -7.84 5.27
N VAL A 10 -8.81 -7.97 6.46
CA VAL A 10 -9.48 -8.27 7.74
C VAL A 10 -9.04 -7.24 8.79
N LEU A 11 -9.95 -6.82 9.67
CA LEU A 11 -9.59 -5.90 10.75
C LEU A 11 -8.82 -6.63 11.86
N ASP A 12 -7.57 -6.26 12.06
CA ASP A 12 -6.73 -6.74 13.16
C ASP A 12 -6.71 -5.75 14.36
N ALA A 13 -6.38 -6.25 15.56
CA ALA A 13 -6.49 -5.49 16.81
C ALA A 13 -5.62 -4.21 16.87
N ASN A 14 -4.56 -4.14 16.07
CA ASN A 14 -3.61 -3.02 16.05
C ASN A 14 -3.76 -2.13 14.81
N GLU A 15 -4.86 -2.27 14.07
CA GLU A 15 -5.10 -1.49 12.87
C GLU A 15 -5.92 -0.23 13.20
N PRO A 16 -5.35 0.97 12.98
CA PRO A 16 -6.03 2.22 13.32
C PRO A 16 -7.17 2.51 12.35
N GLY A 17 -8.11 3.35 12.77
CA GLY A 17 -9.15 3.86 11.88
C GLY A 17 -8.60 4.83 10.83
N ILE A 18 -9.28 4.93 9.68
CA ILE A 18 -9.00 5.94 8.66
C ILE A 18 -10.07 7.03 8.69
N SER A 19 -9.66 8.26 8.97
CA SER A 19 -10.51 9.45 8.94
C SER A 19 -10.70 10.02 7.54
N GLY A 20 -11.81 10.70 7.30
CA GLY A 20 -12.03 11.49 6.08
C GLY A 20 -12.45 10.70 4.84
N ALA A 21 -12.69 9.40 4.95
CA ALA A 21 -13.23 8.61 3.84
C ALA A 21 -14.72 8.85 3.68
N ARG A 22 -15.19 9.05 2.44
CA ARG A 22 -16.62 9.23 2.15
C ARG A 22 -17.28 7.90 1.87
N VAL A 23 -18.38 7.63 2.56
CA VAL A 23 -19.21 6.44 2.42
C VAL A 23 -20.50 6.84 1.74
N HIS A 24 -20.77 6.25 0.58
CA HIS A 24 -21.97 6.45 -0.22
C HIS A 24 -22.84 5.20 -0.11
N ALA A 25 -24.00 5.30 0.54
CA ALA A 25 -24.86 4.16 0.85
C ALA A 25 -26.18 4.14 0.06
N GLY A 26 -26.13 4.63 -1.19
CA GLY A 26 -27.30 4.78 -2.05
C GLY A 26 -28.26 5.86 -1.57
N MET A 27 -29.25 6.21 -2.40
CA MET A 27 -30.33 7.15 -2.06
C MET A 27 -29.86 8.55 -1.57
N GLY A 28 -28.65 8.98 -1.95
CA GLY A 28 -28.07 10.25 -1.53
C GLY A 28 -27.53 10.27 -0.09
N LEU A 29 -27.39 9.11 0.56
CA LEU A 29 -26.85 8.97 1.90
C LEU A 29 -25.32 8.95 1.86
N ASP A 30 -24.73 10.10 2.16
CA ASP A 30 -23.28 10.29 2.18
C ASP A 30 -22.81 10.69 3.58
N VAL A 31 -21.88 9.92 4.15
CA VAL A 31 -21.26 10.21 5.44
C VAL A 31 -19.75 10.15 5.34
N THR A 32 -19.05 10.75 6.30
CA THR A 32 -17.59 10.74 6.37
C THR A 32 -17.13 10.01 7.61
N THR A 33 -16.08 9.20 7.49
CA THR A 33 -15.49 8.53 8.65
C THR A 33 -14.87 9.53 9.61
N ASN A 34 -15.06 9.30 10.92
CA ASN A 34 -14.43 10.11 11.95
C ASN A 34 -12.96 9.71 12.17
N GLU A 35 -12.31 10.35 13.15
CA GLU A 35 -10.90 10.11 13.52
C GLU A 35 -10.57 8.63 13.81
N ASN A 36 -11.55 7.87 14.28
CA ASN A 36 -11.42 6.43 14.57
C ASN A 36 -11.92 5.54 13.41
N GLY A 37 -12.13 6.10 12.23
CA GLY A 37 -12.63 5.37 11.06
C GLY A 37 -14.08 4.87 11.17
N ARG A 38 -14.84 5.33 12.17
CA ARG A 38 -16.24 4.95 12.38
C ARG A 38 -17.15 5.84 11.55
N TYR A 39 -18.26 5.27 11.10
CA TYR A 39 -19.32 5.96 10.38
C TYR A 39 -20.65 5.29 10.71
N THR A 40 -21.76 5.99 10.48
CA THR A 40 -23.10 5.44 10.65
C THR A 40 -23.98 6.04 9.56
N VAL A 41 -24.73 5.18 8.88
CA VAL A 41 -25.69 5.59 7.87
C VAL A 41 -27.07 5.20 8.36
N GLU A 42 -27.95 6.19 8.49
CA GLU A 42 -29.36 5.95 8.75
C GLU A 42 -30.06 5.65 7.41
N CYS A 43 -30.43 4.39 7.20
CA CYS A 43 -31.08 3.95 5.98
C CYS A 43 -32.57 3.73 6.23
N ALA A 44 -33.43 4.49 5.55
CA ALA A 44 -34.89 4.34 5.62
C ALA A 44 -35.44 3.30 4.64
N ALA A 45 -34.57 2.52 3.98
CA ALA A 45 -35.01 1.48 3.05
C ALA A 45 -35.69 0.33 3.81
N LYS A 46 -36.63 -0.35 3.14
CA LYS A 46 -37.30 -1.51 3.73
C LYS A 46 -36.31 -2.66 3.94
N PRO A 47 -36.52 -3.51 4.95
CA PRO A 47 -35.83 -4.79 5.08
C PRO A 47 -35.86 -5.59 3.76
N ASP A 48 -34.84 -6.41 3.54
CA ASP A 48 -34.57 -7.14 2.29
C ASP A 48 -34.25 -6.29 1.04
N THR A 49 -34.29 -4.95 1.14
CA THR A 49 -33.82 -4.08 0.04
C THR A 49 -32.32 -4.24 -0.13
N ARG A 50 -31.86 -4.43 -1.37
CA ARG A 50 -30.43 -4.41 -1.71
C ARG A 50 -29.99 -2.98 -1.99
N ILE A 51 -28.99 -2.52 -1.25
CA ILE A 51 -28.33 -1.23 -1.47
C ILE A 51 -26.86 -1.44 -1.83
N VAL A 52 -26.31 -0.51 -2.61
CA VAL A 52 -24.87 -0.48 -2.94
C VAL A 52 -24.21 0.49 -1.98
N VAL A 53 -23.18 0.03 -1.29
CA VAL A 53 -22.31 0.87 -0.45
C VAL A 53 -20.95 0.99 -1.12
N ARG A 54 -20.51 2.22 -1.37
CA ARG A 54 -19.27 2.55 -2.06
C ARG A 54 -18.43 3.48 -1.20
N LEU A 55 -17.11 3.30 -1.24
CA LEU A 55 -16.17 4.18 -0.58
C LEU A 55 -15.42 5.05 -1.58
N ASP A 56 -15.29 6.33 -1.25
CA ASP A 56 -14.29 7.22 -1.80
C ASP A 56 -13.21 7.44 -0.74
N LEU A 57 -12.02 6.91 -1.03
CA LEU A 57 -10.87 6.92 -0.13
C LEU A 57 -10.04 8.19 -0.33
N PRO A 58 -9.53 8.81 0.74
CA PRO A 58 -8.54 9.88 0.59
C PRO A 58 -7.25 9.30 -0.01
N ALA A 59 -6.63 10.02 -0.94
CA ALA A 59 -5.29 9.67 -1.39
C ALA A 59 -4.31 9.66 -0.20
N PRO A 60 -3.34 8.73 -0.14
CA PRO A 60 -2.99 7.72 -1.15
C PRO A 60 -3.53 6.31 -0.81
N TYR A 61 -4.69 6.21 -0.13
CA TYR A 61 -5.24 4.90 0.25
C TYR A 61 -5.92 4.18 -0.93
N LYS A 62 -5.79 2.85 -0.94
CA LYS A 62 -6.53 1.93 -1.82
C LYS A 62 -7.28 0.89 -1.00
N SER A 63 -8.44 0.48 -1.49
CA SER A 63 -9.27 -0.51 -0.83
C SER A 63 -8.59 -1.87 -0.84
N THR A 64 -8.56 -2.55 0.31
CA THR A 64 -8.11 -3.95 0.42
C THR A 64 -9.29 -4.91 0.60
N THR A 65 -10.45 -4.39 1.02
CA THR A 65 -11.74 -5.08 0.95
C THR A 65 -12.47 -4.77 -0.37
N PRO A 66 -13.48 -5.55 -0.78
CA PRO A 66 -14.30 -5.23 -1.93
C PRO A 66 -14.90 -3.81 -1.84
N ASN A 67 -14.86 -3.07 -2.95
CA ASN A 67 -15.47 -1.74 -3.08
C ASN A 67 -15.88 -1.53 -4.55
N PRO A 68 -17.18 -1.36 -4.86
CA PRO A 68 -18.32 -1.29 -3.93
C PRO A 68 -18.76 -2.66 -3.38
N VAL A 69 -19.60 -2.65 -2.34
CA VAL A 69 -20.29 -3.84 -1.80
C VAL A 69 -21.80 -3.70 -1.96
N VAL A 70 -22.47 -4.84 -2.16
CA VAL A 70 -23.93 -4.91 -2.15
C VAL A 70 -24.38 -5.49 -0.82
N VAL A 71 -25.23 -4.76 -0.11
CA VAL A 71 -25.72 -5.13 1.22
C VAL A 71 -27.22 -5.27 1.17
N ARG A 72 -27.73 -6.29 1.84
CA ARG A 72 -29.16 -6.46 2.08
C ARG A 72 -29.50 -5.77 3.39
N VAL A 73 -30.43 -4.82 3.36
CA VAL A 73 -30.91 -4.12 4.55
C VAL A 73 -31.60 -5.11 5.48
N SER A 74 -31.20 -5.10 6.75
CA SER A 74 -31.78 -5.89 7.82
C SER A 74 -32.75 -5.04 8.66
N ASP A 75 -33.61 -5.70 9.44
CA ASP A 75 -34.42 -5.05 10.48
C ASP A 75 -33.56 -4.48 11.63
N GLU A 76 -32.34 -4.99 11.77
CA GLU A 76 -31.35 -4.59 12.78
C GLU A 76 -30.18 -3.82 12.15
N MET A 77 -29.27 -3.34 13.00
CA MET A 77 -28.05 -2.67 12.55
C MET A 77 -27.10 -3.65 11.85
N SER A 78 -26.76 -3.34 10.59
CA SER A 78 -25.69 -4.03 9.86
C SER A 78 -24.33 -3.39 10.14
N VAL A 79 -23.30 -4.21 10.40
CA VAL A 79 -21.91 -3.75 10.52
C VAL A 79 -21.16 -4.05 9.22
N LEU A 80 -20.58 -3.01 8.63
CA LEU A 80 -19.72 -3.13 7.45
C LEU A 80 -18.31 -2.69 7.84
N LEU A 81 -17.34 -3.57 7.61
CA LEU A 81 -15.93 -3.29 7.83
C LEU A 81 -15.26 -3.14 6.47
N PHE A 82 -14.58 -2.02 6.29
CA PHE A 82 -13.84 -1.70 5.09
C PHE A 82 -12.37 -1.49 5.45
N GLY A 83 -11.50 -2.24 4.79
CA GLY A 83 -10.05 -2.13 4.88
C GLY A 83 -9.50 -1.31 3.73
N ALA A 84 -8.51 -0.47 4.03
CA ALA A 84 -7.73 0.22 3.02
C ALA A 84 -6.28 0.34 3.47
N ALA A 85 -5.35 0.35 2.53
CA ALA A 85 -3.92 0.50 2.79
C ALA A 85 -3.33 1.59 1.90
N LEU A 86 -2.27 2.25 2.37
CA LEU A 86 -1.50 3.21 1.56
C LEU A 86 -0.89 2.52 0.35
N ASP A 87 -0.88 3.16 -0.82
CA ASP A 87 -0.19 2.64 -2.01
C ASP A 87 1.25 2.14 -1.69
N PRO A 88 1.70 1.02 -2.31
CA PRO A 88 3.02 0.48 -2.05
C PRO A 88 4.11 1.52 -2.29
N MET A 89 5.15 1.49 -1.46
CA MET A 89 6.33 2.31 -1.72
C MET A 89 7.06 1.75 -2.94
N GLN A 90 7.27 2.56 -3.97
CA GLN A 90 8.01 2.13 -5.16
C GLN A 90 9.49 2.40 -4.99
N LEU A 91 10.29 1.33 -4.97
CA LEU A 91 11.75 1.41 -5.01
C LEU A 91 12.21 1.16 -6.45
N ARG A 92 12.72 2.21 -7.09
CA ARG A 92 13.16 2.15 -8.49
C ARG A 92 14.67 1.99 -8.56
N LEU A 93 15.10 0.93 -9.23
CA LEU A 93 16.50 0.54 -9.36
C LEU A 93 16.98 0.79 -10.78
N TRP A 94 18.06 1.55 -10.92
CA TRP A 94 18.74 1.84 -12.18
C TRP A 94 20.06 1.07 -12.24
N ASP A 95 20.75 1.08 -13.38
CA ASP A 95 22.02 0.35 -13.50
C ASP A 95 23.09 0.95 -12.57
N GLU A 96 23.02 2.27 -12.36
CA GLU A 96 23.86 3.14 -11.53
C GLU A 96 23.63 2.94 -10.02
N THR A 97 22.50 2.33 -9.65
CA THR A 97 22.23 1.88 -8.28
C THR A 97 23.28 0.84 -7.84
N PHE A 98 23.90 0.16 -8.80
CA PHE A 98 24.86 -0.91 -8.58
C PHE A 98 26.26 -0.53 -9.05
N ARG A 99 27.26 -1.21 -8.49
CA ARG A 99 28.62 -1.18 -9.03
C ARG A 99 28.64 -1.87 -10.40
N PRO A 100 29.45 -1.39 -11.36
CA PRO A 100 29.48 -1.94 -12.72
C PRO A 100 29.66 -3.46 -12.75
N GLY A 101 28.81 -4.16 -13.52
CA GLY A 101 28.85 -5.62 -13.68
C GLY A 101 28.56 -6.42 -12.40
N SER A 102 28.10 -5.78 -11.32
CA SER A 102 27.90 -6.41 -10.01
C SER A 102 26.45 -6.30 -9.53
N ILE A 103 26.09 -7.16 -8.58
CA ILE A 103 24.86 -7.05 -7.79
C ILE A 103 25.02 -6.09 -6.60
N LYS A 104 26.25 -5.67 -6.27
CA LYS A 104 26.51 -4.84 -5.08
C LYS A 104 26.07 -3.40 -5.32
N LEU A 105 25.35 -2.84 -4.36
CA LEU A 105 24.94 -1.43 -4.36
C LEU A 105 26.15 -0.48 -4.30
N THR A 106 25.98 0.73 -4.82
CA THR A 106 26.87 1.86 -4.49
C THR A 106 26.65 2.28 -3.03
N ASN A 107 27.64 2.95 -2.43
CA ASN A 107 27.52 3.39 -1.03
C ASN A 107 26.38 4.41 -0.84
N SER A 108 26.14 5.27 -1.84
CA SER A 108 25.03 6.23 -1.81
C SER A 108 23.68 5.51 -1.89
N ALA A 109 23.55 4.53 -2.79
CA ALA A 109 22.31 3.76 -2.93
C ALA A 109 21.97 2.98 -1.66
N LEU A 110 22.97 2.43 -0.96
CA LEU A 110 22.75 1.79 0.33
C LEU A 110 22.22 2.77 1.38
N ALA A 111 22.85 3.95 1.50
CA ALA A 111 22.42 4.98 2.45
C ALA A 111 21.01 5.51 2.14
N ASP A 112 20.66 5.63 0.86
CA ASP A 112 19.31 6.03 0.46
C ASP A 112 18.30 4.92 0.75
N LEU A 113 18.64 3.66 0.51
CA LEU A 113 17.79 2.52 0.83
C LEU A 113 17.46 2.43 2.34
N GLU A 114 18.43 2.70 3.21
CA GLU A 114 18.22 2.77 4.65
C GLU A 114 17.17 3.83 5.03
N LYS A 115 17.23 5.01 4.40
CA LYS A 115 16.21 6.06 4.59
C LYS A 115 14.85 5.60 4.10
N VAL A 116 14.77 4.97 2.93
CA VAL A 116 13.48 4.46 2.39
C VAL A 116 12.84 3.49 3.36
N VAL A 117 13.61 2.51 3.85
CA VAL A 117 13.07 1.51 4.77
C VAL A 117 12.66 2.16 6.10
N SER A 118 13.36 3.21 6.56
CA SER A 118 12.93 3.98 7.74
C SER A 118 11.60 4.72 7.57
N MET A 119 11.22 5.09 6.34
CA MET A 119 9.95 5.75 6.04
C MET A 119 8.77 4.75 5.95
N LEU A 120 9.02 3.44 5.90
CA LEU A 120 7.96 2.43 5.83
C LEU A 120 7.17 2.29 7.15
N ARG A 121 7.69 2.85 8.26
CA ARG A 121 7.08 2.79 9.61
C ARG A 121 5.70 3.45 9.71
N ASP A 122 5.36 4.36 8.78
CA ASP A 122 4.08 5.07 8.77
C ASP A 122 2.96 4.27 8.09
N GLY A 123 2.86 2.98 8.44
CA GLY A 123 1.80 2.08 7.98
C GLY A 123 1.95 1.56 6.55
N ARG A 124 3.18 1.52 6.01
CA ARG A 124 3.48 0.91 4.71
C ARG A 124 4.25 -0.40 4.90
N SER A 125 3.54 -1.52 4.88
CA SER A 125 4.15 -2.86 4.91
C SER A 125 4.38 -3.46 3.52
N GLU A 126 4.26 -2.67 2.45
CA GLU A 126 4.47 -3.14 1.08
C GLU A 126 5.44 -2.26 0.31
N VAL A 127 6.44 -2.91 -0.30
CA VAL A 127 7.41 -2.31 -1.21
C VAL A 127 7.30 -2.97 -2.57
N GLU A 128 7.22 -2.17 -3.62
CA GLU A 128 7.33 -2.62 -5.00
C GLU A 128 8.72 -2.28 -5.54
N ILE A 129 9.55 -3.30 -5.77
CA ILE A 129 10.87 -3.15 -6.38
C ILE A 129 10.71 -3.17 -7.90
N ILE A 130 11.09 -2.08 -8.56
CA ILE A 130 11.05 -1.94 -10.01
C ILE A 130 12.48 -1.82 -10.52
N TYR A 131 12.96 -2.82 -11.24
CA TYR A 131 14.20 -2.68 -12.01
C TYR A 131 13.91 -1.95 -13.32
N ALA A 132 14.40 -0.72 -13.40
CA ALA A 132 14.16 0.22 -14.49
C ALA A 132 15.34 0.36 -15.47
N GLY A 133 16.50 -0.22 -15.14
CA GLY A 133 17.76 -0.09 -15.87
C GLY A 133 17.77 -0.65 -17.30
N ALA A 134 18.79 -0.24 -18.05
CA ALA A 134 19.05 -0.66 -19.42
C ALA A 134 19.80 -2.00 -19.52
N GLU A 135 20.23 -2.59 -18.40
CA GLU A 135 20.80 -3.93 -18.37
C GLU A 135 19.86 -4.96 -19.04
N ARG A 136 20.44 -5.87 -19.81
CA ARG A 136 19.72 -6.89 -20.58
C ARG A 136 20.08 -8.31 -20.17
N ASN A 137 21.14 -8.52 -19.40
CA ASN A 137 21.48 -9.82 -18.85
C ASN A 137 20.49 -10.21 -17.73
N PRO A 138 19.60 -11.20 -17.96
CA PRO A 138 18.57 -11.56 -16.98
C PRO A 138 19.14 -12.08 -15.67
N THR A 139 20.27 -12.79 -15.73
CA THR A 139 20.94 -13.33 -14.55
C THR A 139 21.41 -12.21 -13.63
N LEU A 140 22.00 -11.16 -14.21
CA LEU A 140 22.47 -9.99 -13.46
C LEU A 140 21.30 -9.18 -12.89
N VAL A 141 20.26 -8.92 -13.68
CA VAL A 141 19.06 -8.19 -13.22
C VAL A 141 18.36 -8.92 -12.08
N LEU A 142 18.10 -10.22 -12.22
CA LEU A 142 17.47 -11.01 -11.15
C LEU A 142 18.38 -11.14 -9.92
N GLY A 143 19.69 -11.16 -10.10
CA GLY A 143 20.66 -11.09 -8.99
C GLY A 143 20.56 -9.77 -8.23
N ARG A 144 20.49 -8.66 -8.96
CA ARG A 144 20.34 -7.30 -8.41
C ARG A 144 19.04 -7.12 -7.63
N ILE A 145 17.91 -7.55 -8.18
CA ILE A 145 16.60 -7.50 -7.51
C ILE A 145 16.63 -8.30 -6.20
N ARG A 146 17.11 -9.54 -6.23
CA ARG A 146 17.20 -10.40 -5.03
C ARG A 146 18.12 -9.81 -3.97
N PHE A 147 19.26 -9.25 -4.38
CA PHE A 147 20.18 -8.61 -3.44
C PHE A 147 19.55 -7.42 -2.72
N VAL A 148 18.77 -6.60 -3.43
CA VAL A 148 18.03 -5.49 -2.82
C VAL A 148 16.91 -5.99 -1.91
N GLU A 149 16.17 -7.02 -2.31
CA GLU A 149 15.13 -7.66 -1.51
C GLU A 149 15.68 -8.18 -0.16
N GLU A 150 16.85 -8.82 -0.18
CA GLU A 150 17.54 -9.28 1.03
C GLU A 150 17.90 -8.12 1.97
N ILE A 151 18.45 -7.04 1.43
CA ILE A 151 18.82 -5.85 2.22
C ILE A 151 17.57 -5.19 2.81
N VAL A 152 16.54 -4.93 2.00
CA VAL A 152 15.28 -4.34 2.45
C VAL A 152 14.66 -5.18 3.56
N SER A 153 14.62 -6.50 3.38
CA SER A 153 14.08 -7.42 4.39
C SER A 153 14.91 -7.42 5.67
N ALA A 154 16.24 -7.32 5.57
CA ALA A 154 17.12 -7.24 6.73
C ALA A 154 16.93 -5.92 7.50
N LEU A 155 16.88 -4.79 6.79
CA LEU A 155 16.64 -3.47 7.36
C LEU A 155 15.28 -3.40 8.05
N TRP A 156 14.22 -3.94 7.43
CA TRP A 156 12.89 -4.00 8.05
C TRP A 156 12.88 -4.81 9.35
N ARG A 157 13.48 -6.00 9.35
CA ARG A 157 13.59 -6.84 10.56
C ARG A 157 14.37 -6.14 11.67
N ALA A 158 15.44 -5.42 11.32
CA ALA A 158 16.26 -4.69 12.28
C ALA A 158 15.50 -3.54 12.97
N GLN A 159 14.42 -3.04 12.37
CA GLN A 159 13.58 -1.99 12.97
C GLN A 159 12.59 -2.51 14.02
N GLY A 160 12.42 -3.83 14.14
CA GLY A 160 11.52 -4.44 15.14
C GLY A 160 10.03 -4.30 14.82
N GLU A 161 9.69 -4.06 13.55
CA GLU A 161 8.30 -3.90 13.12
C GLU A 161 7.51 -5.21 13.27
N HIS A 162 6.27 -5.09 13.75
CA HIS A 162 5.42 -6.24 14.08
C HIS A 162 4.72 -6.87 12.86
N TRP A 163 4.73 -6.18 11.72
CA TRP A 163 4.06 -6.63 10.50
C TRP A 163 5.05 -7.27 9.52
N SER A 164 4.58 -8.27 8.78
CA SER A 164 5.35 -8.85 7.68
C SER A 164 5.48 -7.84 6.54
N LEU A 165 6.71 -7.58 6.09
CA LEU A 165 6.94 -6.81 4.88
C LEU A 165 6.61 -7.65 3.65
N ARG A 166 5.69 -7.17 2.81
CA ARG A 166 5.40 -7.71 1.50
C ARG A 166 6.28 -7.02 0.46
N ILE A 167 7.02 -7.82 -0.32
CA ILE A 167 7.83 -7.30 -1.42
C ILE A 167 7.26 -7.85 -2.73
N THR A 168 6.96 -6.96 -3.66
CA THR A 168 6.64 -7.30 -5.05
C THR A 168 7.76 -6.84 -5.96
N ARG A 169 7.88 -7.47 -7.14
CA ARG A 169 8.96 -7.20 -8.08
C ARG A 169 8.44 -7.03 -9.49
N GLN A 170 9.00 -6.04 -10.18
CA GLN A 170 8.82 -5.83 -11.60
C GLN A 170 10.17 -5.57 -12.27
N TRP A 171 10.32 -6.07 -13.50
CA TRP A 171 11.39 -5.66 -14.40
C TRP A 171 10.75 -5.02 -15.62
N ARG A 172 10.95 -3.70 -15.75
CA ARG A 172 10.43 -2.92 -16.87
C ARG A 172 11.48 -1.87 -17.22
N VAL A 173 11.97 -1.90 -18.45
CA VAL A 173 12.88 -0.87 -18.95
C VAL A 173 12.14 0.46 -19.03
N GLU A 174 12.69 1.51 -18.46
CA GLU A 174 12.12 2.86 -18.50
C GLU A 174 13.17 3.89 -18.93
N GLU A 175 12.72 5.08 -19.35
CA GLU A 175 13.65 6.20 -19.61
C GLU A 175 14.19 6.71 -18.27
N HIS A 176 15.52 6.74 -18.13
CA HIS A 176 16.18 7.18 -16.90
C HIS A 176 15.93 8.68 -16.66
N PRO A 177 15.20 9.09 -15.60
CA PRO A 177 15.05 10.48 -15.27
C PRO A 177 16.39 11.03 -14.73
N PRO A 178 16.74 12.30 -14.98
CA PRO A 178 18.07 12.83 -14.66
C PRO A 178 18.46 12.85 -13.17
N SER A 179 17.55 12.57 -12.23
CA SER A 179 17.87 12.42 -10.80
C SER A 179 16.76 11.69 -10.03
N MET A 180 17.16 10.97 -8.98
CA MET A 180 16.37 10.35 -7.88
C MET A 180 16.09 8.84 -7.95
N LEU A 181 16.45 8.19 -6.83
CA LEU A 181 16.09 6.82 -6.42
C LEU A 181 14.66 6.71 -5.86
N LEU A 182 13.99 7.84 -5.60
CA LEU A 182 12.71 7.88 -4.90
C LEU A 182 11.72 8.74 -5.66
N ARG A 183 10.56 8.16 -5.95
CA ARG A 183 9.37 8.91 -6.33
C ARG A 183 8.32 8.62 -5.27
N GLU A 184 7.83 9.66 -4.58
CA GLU A 184 6.61 9.53 -3.79
C GLU A 184 5.46 9.06 -4.70
N PRO A 185 4.48 8.32 -4.17
CA PRO A 185 3.29 7.97 -4.95
C PRO A 185 2.68 9.24 -5.51
N ARG A 186 2.20 9.20 -6.77
CA ARG A 186 1.47 10.34 -7.32
C ARG A 186 0.24 10.64 -6.46
N PRO A 187 -0.09 11.92 -6.23
CA PRO A 187 -1.28 12.32 -5.48
C PRO A 187 -2.56 11.76 -6.11
#